data_AF-A0A9X6NCJ8-F1
#
_entry.id   AF-A0A9X6NCJ8-F1
#
_cell.length_a   1.000
_cell.length_b   1.000
_cell.length_c   1.000
_cell.angle_alpha   90.00
_cell.angle_beta   90.00
_cell.angle_gamma   90.00
#
_symmetry.space_group_name_H-M   'P 1'
#
loop_
_entity.id
_entity.type
_entity.pdbx_description
1 polymer ?
#
loop_
_entity_poly.entity_id
_entity_poly.type
_entity_poly.pdbx_seq_one_letter_code
_entity_poly.pdbx_strand_id
1 'polypeptide(L)'
;MPAIGSSGILLAAVLGLAHAPAWIEAFSMSAEHCLDLGFQSNSLHCASCQKLADFDLADELGEQCQSCCKSGDDDKFSEITKFASAVLEVCECKFGRYPQVAAFVRGEKMKRFPTLKFKHIRGAEPIVKLYSEDGNLAQTLGIEKWDTDTIEEFLADKLL
;
A
#
# COMPACT_ATOMS: atom_id res chain seq x y z
N MET A 1 62.85 -50.33 8.48
CA MET A 1 62.87 -51.81 8.47
C MET A 1 61.74 -52.30 9.36
N PRO A 2 61.19 -53.50 9.10
CA PRO A 2 59.93 -53.84 8.41
C PRO A 2 58.68 -53.43 9.26
N ALA A 3 57.41 -53.68 8.93
CA ALA A 3 56.84 -54.98 8.64
C ALA A 3 55.31 -54.87 8.38
N ILE A 4 54.78 -55.80 7.55
CA ILE A 4 53.45 -56.46 7.55
C ILE A 4 52.18 -55.60 7.66
N GLY A 5 51.12 -55.83 6.87
CA GLY A 5 50.79 -57.03 6.12
C GLY A 5 49.48 -56.87 5.34
N SER A 6 49.32 -57.80 4.42
CA SER A 6 48.31 -57.92 3.39
C SER A 6 46.91 -58.23 3.94
N SER A 7 45.87 -57.66 3.32
CA SER A 7 44.71 -58.39 2.77
C SER A 7 43.57 -57.45 2.41
N GLY A 8 42.93 -57.71 1.27
CA GLY A 8 41.54 -57.29 1.02
C GLY A 8 41.38 -56.19 -0.01
N ILE A 9 41.23 -56.60 -1.27
CA ILE A 9 40.70 -55.78 -2.36
C ILE A 9 39.24 -55.43 -2.02
N LEU A 10 38.89 -54.15 -1.99
CA LEU A 10 37.55 -53.70 -2.38
C LEU A 10 37.69 -52.44 -3.24
N LEU A 11 37.47 -52.65 -4.53
CA LEU A 11 37.19 -51.60 -5.51
C LEU A 11 35.90 -50.90 -5.09
N ALA A 12 35.98 -49.69 -4.55
CA ALA A 12 34.86 -48.78 -4.48
C ALA A 12 35.13 -47.63 -5.45
N ALA A 13 34.35 -47.62 -6.54
CA ALA A 13 34.40 -46.60 -7.56
C ALA A 13 34.22 -45.20 -6.95
N VAL A 14 35.13 -44.30 -7.30
CA VAL A 14 34.98 -42.86 -7.10
C VAL A 14 33.87 -42.35 -8.02
N LEU A 15 32.65 -42.34 -7.51
CA LEU A 15 31.58 -41.50 -8.06
C LEU A 15 31.70 -40.14 -7.38
N GLY A 16 32.12 -39.14 -8.16
CA GLY A 16 32.27 -37.77 -7.69
C GLY A 16 30.97 -37.27 -7.07
N LEU A 17 31.01 -36.97 -5.77
CA LEU A 17 30.02 -36.08 -5.18
C LEU A 17 30.31 -34.68 -5.70
N ALA A 18 29.58 -34.28 -6.74
CA ALA A 18 29.32 -32.89 -6.98
C ALA A 18 28.64 -32.33 -5.72
N HIS A 19 29.37 -31.48 -4.99
CA HIS A 19 28.82 -30.71 -3.90
C HIS A 19 27.75 -29.81 -4.51
N ALA A 20 26.48 -30.18 -4.36
CA ALA A 20 25.37 -29.32 -4.72
C ALA A 20 25.47 -28.05 -3.85
N PRO A 21 25.61 -26.85 -4.43
CA PRO A 21 25.53 -25.63 -3.65
C PRO A 21 24.15 -25.56 -2.99
N ALA A 22 24.17 -25.21 -1.70
CA ALA A 22 22.99 -25.01 -0.89
C ALA A 22 21.98 -24.10 -1.63
N TRP A 23 20.77 -24.63 -1.76
CA TRP A 23 19.51 -23.91 -1.78
C TRP A 23 19.65 -22.46 -1.26
N ILE A 24 19.51 -21.49 -2.16
CA ILE A 24 19.22 -20.10 -1.79
C ILE A 24 17.72 -20.07 -1.50
N GLU A 25 17.36 -20.23 -0.23
CA GLU A 25 16.02 -19.94 0.25
C GLU A 25 15.85 -18.42 0.32
N ALA A 26 14.86 -17.87 -0.39
CA ALA A 26 14.44 -16.49 -0.20
C ALA A 26 13.85 -16.40 1.22
N PHE A 27 14.69 -16.01 2.18
CA PHE A 27 14.32 -15.91 3.58
C PHE A 27 13.42 -14.68 3.78
N SER A 28 12.11 -14.87 3.63
CA SER A 28 11.15 -13.96 4.25
C SER A 28 11.37 -14.06 5.75
N MET A 29 12.03 -13.07 6.35
CA MET A 29 12.21 -13.04 7.81
C MET A 29 10.85 -13.15 8.48
N SER A 30 10.72 -14.01 9.49
CA SER A 30 9.48 -14.13 10.25
C SER A 30 9.16 -12.80 10.93
N ALA A 31 7.88 -12.52 11.15
CA ALA A 31 7.43 -11.29 11.82
C ALA A 31 8.12 -11.06 13.18
N GLU A 32 8.54 -12.13 13.84
CA GLU A 32 9.27 -12.11 15.11
C GLU A 32 10.65 -11.47 14.98
N HIS A 33 11.36 -11.72 13.88
CA HIS A 33 12.67 -11.11 13.63
C HIS A 33 12.55 -9.62 13.32
N CYS A 34 11.49 -9.22 12.63
CA CYS A 34 11.23 -7.80 12.41
C CYS A 34 10.93 -7.07 13.72
N LEU A 35 10.21 -7.70 14.64
CA LEU A 35 9.97 -7.13 15.96
C LEU A 35 11.26 -6.99 16.79
N ASP A 36 12.20 -7.93 16.67
CA ASP A 36 13.53 -7.82 17.31
C ASP A 36 14.32 -6.61 16.80
N LEU A 37 14.22 -6.32 15.49
CA LEU A 37 14.76 -5.12 14.86
C LEU A 37 13.94 -3.83 15.17
N GLY A 38 12.84 -3.93 15.92
CA GLY A 38 11.96 -2.80 16.27
C GLY A 38 10.92 -2.44 15.21
N PHE A 39 10.78 -3.25 14.15
CA PHE A 39 9.81 -3.06 13.07
C PHE A 39 8.54 -3.88 13.26
N GLN A 40 7.37 -3.21 13.16
CA GLN A 40 6.08 -3.90 13.19
C GLN A 40 5.64 -4.28 11.78
N SER A 41 5.97 -5.50 11.33
CA SER A 41 5.72 -5.96 9.94
C SER A 41 4.26 -5.87 9.49
N ASN A 42 3.31 -5.91 10.43
CA ASN A 42 1.89 -5.83 10.08
C ASN A 42 1.42 -4.42 9.69
N SER A 43 2.15 -3.37 10.08
CA SER A 43 1.79 -1.97 9.84
C SER A 43 2.89 -1.17 9.13
N LEU A 44 3.99 -1.82 8.77
CA LEU A 44 5.12 -1.17 8.12
C LEU A 44 4.95 -1.23 6.60
N HIS A 45 4.68 -0.08 5.97
CA HIS A 45 4.58 0.06 4.52
C HIS A 45 5.96 0.38 3.92
N CYS A 46 6.30 -0.23 2.78
CA CYS A 46 7.60 0.00 2.14
C CYS A 46 7.81 1.46 1.69
N ALA A 47 6.73 2.22 1.46
CA ALA A 47 6.81 3.66 1.19
C ALA A 47 7.43 4.45 2.36
N SER A 48 7.19 4.02 3.60
CA SER A 48 7.82 4.62 4.78
C SER A 48 9.31 4.34 4.81
N CYS A 49 9.74 3.12 4.43
CA CYS A 49 11.16 2.75 4.34
C CYS A 49 11.92 3.59 3.32
N GLN A 50 11.27 4.02 2.24
CA GLN A 50 11.88 4.86 1.21
C GLN A 50 12.12 6.31 1.68
N LYS A 51 11.33 6.79 2.63
CA LYS A 51 11.49 8.13 3.24
C LYS A 51 12.65 8.21 4.24
N LEU A 52 13.20 7.09 4.71
CA LEU A 52 14.38 7.09 5.60
C LEU A 52 15.61 7.74 4.95
N ALA A 53 15.68 7.72 3.61
CA ALA A 53 16.74 8.39 2.85
C ALA A 53 16.72 9.92 3.01
N ASP A 54 15.56 10.52 3.29
CA ASP A 54 15.42 11.96 3.53
C ASP A 54 16.05 12.40 4.87
N PHE A 55 16.32 11.43 5.75
CA PHE A 55 16.85 11.64 7.10
C PHE A 55 18.22 10.98 7.32
N ASP A 56 18.92 10.60 6.24
CA ASP A 56 20.23 9.90 6.27
C ASP A 56 20.22 8.56 7.06
N LEU A 57 19.04 7.97 7.28
CA LEU A 57 18.84 6.70 8.01
C LEU A 57 18.77 5.48 7.09
N ALA A 58 18.91 5.69 5.78
CA ALA A 58 18.83 4.62 4.79
C ALA A 58 19.97 3.59 4.92
N ASP A 59 21.16 4.01 5.32
CA ASP A 59 22.34 3.13 5.42
C ASP A 59 22.22 2.18 6.62
N GLU A 60 21.68 2.65 7.75
CA GLU A 60 21.57 1.86 8.98
C GLU A 60 20.29 1.01 9.03
N LEU A 61 19.16 1.59 8.61
CA LEU A 61 17.84 1.00 8.81
C LEU A 61 17.12 0.68 7.50
N GLY A 62 17.62 1.14 6.35
CA GLY A 62 16.93 1.00 5.06
C GLY A 62 16.74 -0.46 4.65
N GLU A 63 17.80 -1.26 4.68
CA GLU A 63 17.75 -2.68 4.30
C GLU A 63 16.88 -3.51 5.27
N GLN A 64 17.01 -3.22 6.56
CA GLN A 64 16.22 -3.87 7.62
C GLN A 64 14.73 -3.50 7.53
N CYS A 65 14.43 -2.23 7.27
CA CYS A 65 13.06 -1.76 7.04
C CYS A 65 12.46 -2.41 5.79
N GLN A 66 13.23 -2.47 4.69
CA GLN A 66 12.78 -3.07 3.42
C GLN A 66 12.51 -4.57 3.54
N SER A 67 13.28 -5.29 4.35
CA SER A 67 13.03 -6.72 4.59
C SER A 67 11.81 -7.00 5.47
N CYS A 68 11.35 -5.99 6.22
CA CYS A 68 10.22 -6.11 7.16
C CYS A 68 8.94 -5.42 6.72
N CYS A 69 8.98 -4.64 5.64
CA CYS A 69 7.85 -3.91 5.14
C CYS A 69 6.97 -4.76 4.21
N LYS A 70 5.70 -4.40 4.15
CA LYS A 70 4.80 -4.90 3.10
C LYS A 70 4.80 -3.89 1.97
N SER A 71 5.03 -4.38 0.74
CA SER A 71 4.74 -3.62 -0.46
C SER A 71 3.24 -3.33 -0.42
N GLY A 72 2.89 -2.08 -0.11
CA GLY A 72 1.51 -1.67 -0.08
C GLY A 72 0.95 -1.77 -1.48
N ASP A 73 0.16 -2.81 -1.76
CA ASP A 73 -0.85 -2.79 -2.84
C ASP A 73 -2.09 -1.99 -2.41
N ASP A 74 -2.03 -1.36 -1.23
CA ASP A 74 -3.08 -0.60 -0.57
C ASP A 74 -2.83 0.92 -0.55
N ASP A 75 -1.73 1.39 -1.16
CA ASP A 75 -1.42 2.81 -1.33
C ASP A 75 -1.60 3.26 -2.79
N LYS A 76 -2.82 3.10 -3.34
CA LYS A 76 -3.28 3.89 -4.51
C LYS A 76 -3.52 5.35 -4.12
N PHE A 77 -2.55 5.98 -3.47
CA PHE A 77 -2.51 7.41 -3.21
C PHE A 77 -1.27 8.08 -3.80
N SER A 78 -0.34 7.31 -4.38
CA SER A 78 0.91 7.86 -4.93
C SER A 78 1.11 7.53 -6.42
N GLU A 79 0.24 8.08 -7.25
CA GLU A 79 0.65 8.77 -8.48
C GLU A 79 -0.48 9.76 -8.75
N ILE A 80 -0.17 11.06 -8.93
CA ILE A 80 -1.18 12.12 -9.16
C ILE A 80 -1.77 11.89 -10.57
N THR A 81 -2.63 10.90 -10.70
CA THR A 81 -3.50 10.72 -11.85
C THR A 81 -4.74 11.56 -11.55
N LYS A 82 -4.80 12.75 -12.17
CA LYS A 82 -6.01 13.56 -12.10
C LYS A 82 -7.18 12.76 -12.69
N PHE A 83 -8.32 12.79 -12.03
CA PHE A 83 -9.51 12.07 -12.44
C PHE A 83 -10.38 12.93 -13.36
N ALA A 84 -10.99 12.30 -14.36
CA ALA A 84 -11.83 12.98 -15.32
C ALA A 84 -13.18 13.40 -14.73
N SER A 85 -13.72 12.63 -13.78
CA SER A 85 -14.99 12.96 -13.13
C SER A 85 -15.14 12.34 -11.74
N ALA A 86 -16.06 12.89 -10.96
CA ALA A 86 -16.43 12.37 -9.65
C ALA A 86 -17.94 12.31 -9.43
N VAL A 87 -18.37 11.40 -8.56
CA VAL A 87 -19.74 11.30 -8.08
C VAL A 87 -19.75 11.27 -6.56
N LEU A 88 -20.40 12.25 -5.94
CA LEU A 88 -20.67 12.29 -4.51
C LEU A 88 -22.01 11.59 -4.24
N GLU A 89 -21.96 10.46 -3.55
CA GLU A 89 -23.13 9.70 -3.15
C GLU A 89 -23.40 9.89 -1.65
N VAL A 90 -24.61 10.32 -1.30
CA VAL A 90 -25.04 10.44 0.10
C VAL A 90 -26.56 10.44 0.18
N CYS A 91 -27.11 9.85 1.25
CA CYS A 91 -28.54 10.02 1.53
C CYS A 91 -28.81 11.41 2.10
N GLU A 92 -29.71 12.17 1.49
CA GLU A 92 -30.17 13.44 2.06
C GLU A 92 -30.81 13.26 3.44
N CYS A 93 -31.33 12.07 3.75
CA CYS A 93 -31.82 11.71 5.07
C CYS A 93 -30.73 11.80 6.17
N LYS A 94 -29.45 11.76 5.81
CA LYS A 94 -28.31 11.85 6.72
C LYS A 94 -27.67 13.24 6.78
N PHE A 95 -28.20 14.24 6.07
CA PHE A 95 -27.68 15.61 6.11
C PHE A 95 -27.75 16.26 7.49
N GLY A 96 -28.69 15.84 8.34
CA GLY A 96 -28.71 16.28 9.74
C GLY A 96 -27.50 15.77 10.55
N ARG A 97 -26.97 14.60 10.20
CA ARG A 97 -25.76 14.02 10.82
C ARG A 97 -24.47 14.59 10.21
N TYR A 98 -24.50 14.93 8.92
CA TYR A 98 -23.35 15.46 8.18
C TYR A 98 -23.65 16.87 7.64
N PRO A 99 -23.82 17.88 8.52
CA PRO A 99 -24.15 19.25 8.11
C PRO A 99 -23.10 19.84 7.17
N GLN A 100 -21.83 19.50 7.34
CA GLN A 100 -20.72 19.96 6.50
C GLN A 100 -20.77 19.41 5.06
N VAL A 101 -21.21 18.16 4.89
CA VAL A 101 -21.46 17.56 3.56
C VAL A 101 -22.71 18.20 2.94
N ALA A 102 -23.76 18.43 3.73
CA ALA A 102 -24.96 19.10 3.25
C ALA A 102 -24.66 20.55 2.78
N ALA A 103 -23.81 21.27 3.51
CA ALA A 103 -23.35 22.60 3.15
C ALA A 103 -22.54 22.60 1.85
N PHE A 104 -21.69 21.59 1.64
CA PHE A 104 -20.97 21.41 0.38
C PHE A 104 -21.94 21.18 -0.79
N VAL A 105 -22.85 20.20 -0.67
CA VAL A 105 -23.80 19.81 -1.75
C VAL A 105 -24.75 20.95 -2.12
N ARG A 106 -25.24 21.71 -1.12
CA ARG A 106 -26.19 22.82 -1.34
C ARG A 106 -25.51 24.15 -1.65
N GLY A 107 -24.21 24.26 -1.35
CA GLY A 107 -23.45 25.50 -1.44
C GLY A 107 -22.93 25.79 -2.85
N GLU A 108 -22.19 26.89 -2.96
CA GLU A 108 -21.58 27.31 -4.23
C GLU A 108 -20.29 26.53 -4.54
N LYS A 109 -19.65 25.96 -3.53
CA LYS A 109 -18.40 25.18 -3.69
C LYS A 109 -18.58 24.00 -4.64
N MET A 110 -19.68 23.25 -4.53
CA MET A 110 -19.98 22.17 -5.46
C MET A 110 -20.13 22.67 -6.91
N LYS A 111 -20.69 23.86 -7.13
CA LYS A 111 -20.89 24.44 -8.47
C LYS A 111 -19.59 24.79 -9.18
N ARG A 112 -18.47 24.89 -8.45
CA ARG A 112 -17.13 25.13 -9.01
C ARG A 112 -16.62 23.91 -9.80
N PHE A 113 -17.19 22.73 -9.56
CA PHE A 113 -16.74 21.47 -10.16
C PHE A 113 -17.79 20.95 -11.15
N PRO A 114 -17.71 21.28 -12.45
CA PRO A 114 -18.69 20.83 -13.44
C PRO A 114 -18.65 19.32 -13.70
N THR A 115 -17.50 18.69 -13.45
CA THR A 115 -17.27 17.24 -13.60
C THR A 115 -17.75 16.44 -12.38
N LEU A 116 -18.13 17.11 -11.29
CA LEU A 116 -18.66 16.48 -10.08
C LEU A 116 -20.19 16.39 -10.15
N LYS A 117 -20.73 15.19 -9.89
CA LYS A 117 -22.18 14.95 -9.82
C LYS A 117 -22.59 14.53 -8.41
N PHE A 118 -23.73 15.03 -7.95
CA PHE A 118 -24.36 14.54 -6.72
C PHE A 118 -25.38 13.45 -7.06
N LYS A 119 -25.39 12.37 -6.29
CA LYS A 119 -26.37 11.30 -6.42
C LYS A 119 -26.93 10.91 -5.04
N HIS A 120 -28.24 11.04 -4.90
CA HIS A 120 -28.93 10.56 -3.71
C HIS A 120 -29.01 9.03 -3.72
N ILE A 121 -28.43 8.38 -2.70
CA ILE A 121 -28.60 6.94 -2.46
C ILE A 121 -29.18 6.75 -1.06
N ARG A 122 -30.36 6.12 -0.97
CA ARG A 122 -31.03 5.93 0.32
C ARG A 122 -30.16 5.10 1.27
N GLY A 123 -29.97 5.61 2.49
CA GLY A 123 -29.17 4.96 3.53
C GLY A 123 -27.65 5.05 3.34
N ALA A 124 -27.15 5.54 2.21
CA ALA A 124 -25.71 5.65 1.99
C ALA A 124 -25.06 6.66 2.92
N GLU A 125 -23.92 6.26 3.48
CA GLU A 125 -22.94 7.18 4.07
C GLU A 125 -22.33 8.07 2.99
N PRO A 126 -21.82 9.26 3.33
CA PRO A 126 -21.23 10.16 2.35
C PRO A 126 -19.92 9.60 1.79
N ILE A 127 -19.94 9.28 0.50
CA ILE A 127 -18.80 8.74 -0.23
C ILE A 127 -18.56 9.48 -1.55
N VAL A 128 -17.30 9.65 -1.92
CA VAL A 128 -16.87 10.20 -3.22
C VAL A 128 -16.32 9.07 -4.06
N LYS A 129 -16.87 8.89 -5.26
CA LYS A 129 -16.41 7.96 -6.29
C LYS A 129 -15.69 8.73 -7.38
N LEU A 130 -14.45 8.36 -7.66
CA LEU A 130 -13.59 8.99 -8.65
C LEU A 130 -13.49 8.09 -9.88
N TYR A 131 -13.57 8.69 -11.06
CA TYR A 131 -13.58 8.00 -12.34
C TYR A 131 -12.43 8.48 -13.22
N SER A 132 -11.72 7.54 -13.85
CA SER A 132 -10.68 7.84 -14.84
C SER A 132 -11.27 8.38 -16.15
N GLU A 133 -10.42 8.82 -17.09
CA GLU A 133 -10.83 9.27 -18.43
C GLU A 133 -11.64 8.20 -19.20
N ASP A 134 -11.35 6.92 -18.98
CA ASP A 134 -12.08 5.81 -19.60
C ASP A 134 -13.48 5.58 -19.00
N GLY A 135 -13.89 6.36 -17.99
CA GLY A 135 -15.17 6.20 -17.28
C GLY A 135 -15.19 5.02 -16.30
N ASN A 136 -14.05 4.37 -16.06
CA ASN A 136 -13.90 3.32 -15.07
C ASN A 136 -13.81 3.90 -13.65
N LEU A 137 -14.42 3.20 -12.68
CA LEU A 137 -14.30 3.57 -11.26
C LEU A 137 -12.87 3.31 -10.80
N ALA A 138 -12.15 4.39 -10.50
CA ALA A 138 -10.76 4.32 -10.07
C ALA A 138 -10.65 4.18 -8.55
N GLN A 139 -11.41 4.98 -7.81
CA GLN A 139 -11.32 5.04 -6.35
C GLN A 139 -12.64 5.40 -5.71
N THR A 140 -12.86 4.93 -4.48
CA THR A 140 -13.99 5.31 -3.63
C THR A 140 -13.47 5.71 -2.25
N LEU A 141 -13.93 6.86 -1.74
CA LEU A 141 -13.48 7.43 -0.47
C LEU A 141 -14.67 7.78 0.42
N GLY A 142 -14.60 7.45 1.70
CA GLY A 142 -15.55 7.92 2.70
C GLY A 142 -15.16 9.30 3.22
N ILE A 143 -16.11 10.23 3.25
CA ILE A 143 -15.87 11.63 3.66
C ILE A 143 -16.62 12.02 4.93
N GLU A 144 -17.03 11.03 5.74
CA GLU A 144 -17.83 11.23 6.97
C GLU A 144 -17.21 12.22 7.96
N LYS A 145 -15.87 12.27 8.00
CA LYS A 145 -15.08 13.11 8.92
C LYS A 145 -14.51 14.36 8.26
N TRP A 146 -14.82 14.63 7.01
CA TRP A 146 -14.22 15.75 6.27
C TRP A 146 -15.06 17.01 6.46
N ASP A 147 -14.38 18.15 6.57
CA ASP A 147 -15.00 19.47 6.55
C ASP A 147 -15.23 19.95 5.11
N THR A 148 -16.07 20.98 4.96
CA THR A 148 -16.45 21.53 3.65
C THR A 148 -15.24 22.03 2.85
N ASP A 149 -14.23 22.60 3.51
CA ASP A 149 -12.99 23.07 2.88
C ASP A 149 -12.10 21.92 2.42
N THR A 150 -11.95 20.87 3.24
CA THR A 150 -11.18 19.67 2.88
C THR A 150 -11.77 18.97 1.66
N ILE A 151 -13.10 18.87 1.57
CA ILE A 151 -13.78 18.29 0.40
C ILE A 151 -13.45 19.10 -0.86
N GLU A 152 -13.51 20.43 -0.78
CA GLU A 152 -13.20 21.30 -1.91
C GLU A 152 -11.74 21.20 -2.35
N GLU A 153 -10.80 21.30 -1.42
CA GLU A 153 -9.37 21.23 -1.71
C GLU A 153 -9.00 19.89 -2.34
N PHE A 154 -9.52 18.79 -1.77
CA PHE A 154 -9.30 17.46 -2.32
C PHE A 154 -9.80 17.34 -3.75
N LEU A 155 -11.02 17.83 -4.03
CA LEU A 155 -11.59 17.78 -5.38
C LEU A 155 -10.83 18.70 -6.35
N ALA A 156 -10.32 19.83 -5.90
CA ALA A 156 -9.52 20.75 -6.72
C ALA A 156 -8.15 20.18 -7.09
N ASP A 157 -7.51 19.42 -6.19
CA ASP A 157 -6.25 18.74 -6.47
C ASP A 157 -6.45 17.53 -7.40
N LYS A 158 -7.55 16.79 -7.20
CA LYS A 158 -7.77 15.49 -7.84
C LYS A 158 -8.56 15.53 -9.14
N LEU A 159 -9.36 16.55 -9.42
CA LEU A 159 -10.12 16.65 -10.66
C LEU A 159 -9.36 17.42 -11.75
N LEU A 160 -9.58 17.01 -13.01
CA LEU A 160 -9.14 17.73 -14.22
C LEU A 160 -9.94 19.02 -14.48
#